data_AF-A0A0S6X4P6-F1
#
_entry.id   AF-A0A0S6X4P6-F1
#
_cell.length_a   1.000
_cell.length_b   1.000
_cell.length_c   1.000
_cell.angle_alpha   90.00
_cell.angle_beta   90.00
_cell.angle_gamma   90.00
#
_symmetry.space_group_name_H-M   'P 1'
#
loop_
_entity.id
_entity.type
_entity.pdbx_description
1 polymer ?
#
loop_
_entity_poly.entity_id
_entity_poly.type
_entity_poly.pdbx_seq_one_letter_code
_entity_poly.pdbx_strand_id
1 'polypeptide(L)'
;MRYRVRPAAAALVLLLTGCTQYYDLVAGKEGDSIVFSPGNWGGWSDPGCVRQVAVTPVAPDEDVMGVGVDGSGLENAPVWSQEVPPEACSATFPLAYGQALGAAGEGAPPPPPLVPGQPYMVHIITEGPDFGSGLFVIDAQGQVKNLDSAELPSAPISEASEAR
;
A
#
# COMPACT_ATOMS: atom_id res chain seq x y z
N MET A 1 46.50 -35.67 -14.97
CA MET A 1 45.86 -34.82 -13.94
C MET A 1 44.46 -34.45 -14.43
N ARG A 2 43.41 -34.87 -13.73
CA ARG A 2 42.01 -34.53 -14.06
C ARG A 2 41.43 -33.79 -12.86
N TYR A 3 41.17 -32.49 -13.01
CA TYR A 3 40.51 -31.69 -11.99
C TYR A 3 39.03 -32.08 -11.94
N ARG A 4 38.62 -32.74 -10.84
CA ARG A 4 37.19 -32.92 -10.53
C ARG A 4 36.70 -31.65 -9.83
N VAL A 5 36.07 -30.76 -10.59
CA VAL A 5 35.36 -29.62 -10.04
C VAL A 5 34.10 -30.16 -9.36
N ARG A 6 34.01 -30.03 -8.02
CA ARG A 6 32.86 -30.47 -7.23
C ARG A 6 31.67 -29.55 -7.51
N PRO A 7 30.52 -30.04 -8.00
CA PRO A 7 29.35 -29.21 -8.33
C PRO A 7 28.52 -28.90 -7.07
N ALA A 8 29.16 -28.62 -5.93
CA ALA A 8 28.47 -28.44 -4.65
C ALA A 8 28.23 -26.97 -4.29
N ALA A 9 28.84 -26.02 -5.00
CA ALA A 9 28.76 -24.59 -4.67
C ALA A 9 27.64 -23.83 -5.42
N ALA A 10 27.11 -24.38 -6.52
CA ALA A 10 26.11 -23.68 -7.33
C ALA A 10 24.67 -23.78 -6.78
N ALA A 11 24.39 -24.72 -5.87
CA ALA A 11 23.06 -24.92 -5.31
C ALA A 11 22.71 -23.94 -4.17
N LEU A 12 23.71 -23.29 -3.54
CA LEU A 12 23.47 -22.42 -2.38
C LEU A 12 22.99 -21.01 -2.76
N VAL A 13 23.21 -20.57 -4.00
CA VAL A 13 22.87 -19.20 -4.44
C VAL A 13 21.38 -19.04 -4.73
N LEU A 14 20.66 -20.13 -5.05
CA LEU A 14 19.22 -20.11 -5.32
C LEU A 14 18.34 -20.03 -4.06
N LEU A 15 18.92 -20.16 -2.86
CA LEU A 15 18.20 -20.06 -1.58
C LEU A 15 18.25 -18.65 -0.95
N LEU A 16 18.98 -17.72 -1.56
CA LEU A 16 19.13 -16.34 -1.07
C LEU A 16 18.23 -15.32 -1.78
N THR A 17 17.44 -15.75 -2.76
CA THR A 17 16.34 -14.94 -3.28
C THR A 17 15.14 -15.11 -2.34
N GLY A 18 15.17 -14.42 -1.20
CA GLY A 18 13.95 -14.22 -0.41
C GLY A 18 12.93 -13.57 -1.33
N CYS A 19 11.87 -14.30 -1.65
CA CYS A 19 10.82 -13.77 -2.50
C CYS A 19 10.01 -12.77 -1.68
N THR A 20 10.34 -11.48 -1.76
CA THR A 20 9.44 -10.39 -1.37
C THR A 20 8.16 -10.56 -2.16
N GLN A 21 7.01 -10.66 -1.48
CA GLN A 21 5.73 -10.85 -2.13
C GLN A 21 5.00 -9.51 -2.25
N TYR A 22 4.32 -9.35 -3.38
CA TYR A 22 3.44 -8.21 -3.63
C TYR A 22 2.00 -8.71 -3.73
N TYR A 23 1.06 -8.05 -3.06
CA TYR A 23 -0.37 -8.32 -3.18
C TYR A 23 -1.18 -7.04 -3.38
N ASP A 24 -2.29 -7.14 -4.10
CA ASP A 24 -3.19 -6.00 -4.26
C ASP A 24 -4.02 -5.79 -2.99
N LEU A 25 -4.10 -4.54 -2.54
CA LEU A 25 -5.03 -4.10 -1.50
C LEU A 25 -6.30 -3.57 -2.15
N VAL A 26 -7.42 -3.91 -1.52
CA VAL A 26 -8.72 -3.33 -1.81
C VAL A 26 -9.18 -2.50 -0.62
N ALA A 27 -9.64 -1.29 -0.89
CA ALA A 27 -10.39 -0.49 0.05
C ALA A 27 -11.88 -0.83 -0.05
N GLY A 28 -12.53 -0.93 1.11
CA GLY A 28 -13.95 -1.19 1.26
C GLY A 28 -14.54 -0.34 2.36
N LYS A 29 -15.82 -0.57 2.66
CA LYS A 29 -16.54 0.10 3.74
C LYS A 29 -17.16 -0.91 4.68
N GLU A 30 -16.86 -0.82 5.96
CA GLU A 30 -17.50 -1.57 7.03
C GLU A 30 -18.13 -0.58 8.02
N GLY A 31 -19.47 -0.54 8.04
CA GLY A 31 -20.20 0.51 8.75
C GLY A 31 -19.86 1.89 8.18
N ASP A 32 -19.35 2.78 9.03
CA ASP A 32 -18.91 4.12 8.65
C ASP A 32 -17.39 4.21 8.40
N SER A 33 -16.67 3.12 8.59
CA SER A 33 -15.21 3.07 8.45
C SER A 33 -14.79 2.58 7.07
N ILE A 34 -13.76 3.21 6.52
CA ILE A 34 -13.03 2.66 5.38
C ILE A 34 -12.08 1.61 5.91
N VAL A 35 -12.07 0.45 5.28
CA VAL A 35 -11.21 -0.67 5.65
C VAL A 35 -10.35 -1.10 4.47
N PHE A 36 -9.14 -1.54 4.75
CA PHE A 36 -8.22 -2.11 3.77
C PHE A 36 -8.16 -3.61 3.99
N SER A 37 -8.23 -4.36 2.90
CA SER A 37 -8.11 -5.82 2.91
C SER A 37 -7.27 -6.27 1.73
N PRO A 38 -6.60 -7.42 1.81
CA PRO A 38 -6.02 -8.05 0.62
C PRO A 38 -7.14 -8.40 -0.36
N GLY A 39 -6.94 -8.13 -1.66
CA GLY A 39 -7.94 -8.37 -2.70
C GLY A 39 -8.22 -9.85 -2.97
N ASN A 40 -7.35 -10.51 -3.73
CA ASN A 40 -7.50 -11.93 -4.07
C ASN A 40 -6.38 -12.77 -3.46
N TRP A 41 -6.72 -13.55 -2.44
CA TRP A 41 -5.76 -14.39 -1.71
C TRP A 41 -5.34 -15.66 -2.42
N GLY A 42 -5.91 -16.05 -3.57
CA GLY A 42 -5.34 -17.08 -4.48
C GLY A 42 -4.86 -18.42 -3.87
N GLY A 43 -5.24 -18.77 -2.63
CA GLY A 43 -4.70 -19.92 -1.89
C GLY A 43 -3.47 -19.68 -0.99
N TRP A 44 -3.11 -18.42 -0.72
CA TRP A 44 -1.95 -18.02 0.08
C TRP A 44 -2.28 -17.95 1.59
N SER A 45 -1.26 -18.15 2.42
CA SER A 45 -1.35 -18.01 3.88
C SER A 45 -1.67 -16.58 4.27
N ASP A 46 -2.40 -16.43 5.37
CA ASP A 46 -2.66 -15.18 6.06
C ASP A 46 -1.39 -14.28 6.08
N PRO A 47 -1.43 -13.05 5.53
CA PRO A 47 -0.29 -12.14 5.43
C PRO A 47 0.21 -11.70 6.81
N GLY A 48 -0.49 -12.10 7.88
CA GLY A 48 -0.09 -11.86 9.26
C GLY A 48 -0.53 -10.49 9.73
N CYS A 49 0.17 -9.98 10.73
CA CYS A 49 -0.16 -8.68 11.31
C CYS A 49 0.47 -7.53 10.52
N VAL A 50 -0.21 -6.39 10.51
CA VAL A 50 0.19 -5.14 9.84
C VAL A 50 1.20 -4.40 10.70
N ARG A 51 2.35 -4.07 10.11
CA ARG A 51 3.46 -3.37 10.77
C ARG A 51 3.62 -1.95 10.31
N GLN A 52 3.29 -1.68 9.05
CA GLN A 52 3.36 -0.35 8.49
C GLN A 52 2.14 -0.12 7.62
N VAL A 53 1.61 1.10 7.70
CA VAL A 53 0.57 1.58 6.80
C VAL A 53 0.90 3.01 6.40
N ALA A 54 0.69 3.35 5.14
CA ALA A 54 0.69 4.71 4.66
C ALA A 54 -0.49 4.90 3.70
N VAL A 55 -1.27 5.97 3.90
CA VAL A 55 -2.32 6.41 2.97
C VAL A 55 -1.94 7.79 2.46
N THR A 56 -1.71 7.89 1.16
CA THR A 56 -1.16 9.08 0.52
C THR A 56 -2.09 9.57 -0.59
N PRO A 57 -2.42 10.87 -0.63
CA PRO A 57 -3.17 11.44 -1.76
C PRO A 57 -2.36 11.30 -3.05
N VAL A 58 -3.02 10.93 -4.14
CA VAL A 58 -2.38 10.84 -5.47
C VAL A 58 -2.86 12.01 -6.33
N ALA A 59 -1.92 12.77 -6.86
CA ALA A 59 -2.20 13.87 -7.77
C ALA A 59 -2.71 13.34 -9.14
N PRO A 60 -3.48 14.14 -9.89
CA PRO A 60 -3.82 13.82 -11.27
C PRO A 60 -2.55 13.58 -12.12
N ASP A 61 -2.59 12.59 -13.01
CA ASP A 61 -1.45 12.17 -13.88
C ASP A 61 -0.18 11.69 -13.16
N GLU A 62 -0.22 11.47 -11.85
CA GLU A 62 0.94 11.01 -11.10
C GLU A 62 1.30 9.55 -11.46
N ASP A 63 2.58 9.31 -11.76
CA ASP A 63 3.08 7.95 -12.00
C ASP A 63 3.27 7.23 -10.67
N VAL A 64 2.28 6.42 -10.33
CA VAL A 64 2.26 5.60 -9.12
C VAL A 64 3.09 4.32 -9.24
N MET A 65 3.70 4.06 -10.41
CA MET A 65 4.57 2.90 -10.61
C MET A 65 5.87 3.06 -9.84
N GLY A 66 6.16 2.10 -8.93
CA GLY A 66 7.42 2.07 -8.19
C GLY A 66 7.46 3.00 -6.98
N VAL A 67 6.32 3.51 -6.52
CA VAL A 67 6.21 4.25 -5.27
C VAL A 67 6.61 3.37 -4.09
N GLY A 68 7.44 3.93 -3.22
CA GLY A 68 7.91 3.31 -1.99
C GLY A 68 6.80 3.14 -0.96
N VAL A 69 7.00 2.19 -0.07
CA VAL A 69 6.01 1.78 0.95
C VAL A 69 5.62 2.88 1.95
N ASP A 70 6.48 3.87 2.11
CA ASP A 70 6.27 5.09 2.90
C ASP A 70 5.57 6.21 2.10
N GLY A 71 5.18 5.93 0.86
CA GLY A 71 4.69 6.89 -0.11
C GLY A 71 5.80 7.66 -0.83
N SER A 72 7.08 7.33 -0.62
CA SER A 72 8.18 8.00 -1.32
C SER A 72 8.08 7.78 -2.83
N GLY A 73 8.25 8.87 -3.59
CA GLY A 73 8.00 8.86 -5.03
C GLY A 73 6.66 9.50 -5.41
N LEU A 74 5.77 9.74 -4.43
CA LEU A 74 4.63 10.63 -4.61
C LEU A 74 5.01 12.08 -4.25
N GLU A 75 4.34 13.03 -4.89
CA GLU A 75 4.43 14.46 -4.63
C GLU A 75 3.84 14.82 -3.26
N ASN A 76 2.81 14.09 -2.82
CA ASN A 76 2.10 14.35 -1.58
C ASN A 76 2.66 13.54 -0.41
N ALA A 77 2.64 14.14 0.77
CA ALA A 77 2.91 13.42 2.02
C ALA A 77 1.71 12.54 2.42
N PRO A 78 1.93 11.43 3.15
CA PRO A 78 0.84 10.60 3.66
C PRO A 78 -0.05 11.40 4.61
N VAL A 79 -1.37 11.26 4.45
CA VAL A 79 -2.38 11.81 5.38
C VAL A 79 -2.53 10.94 6.62
N TRP A 80 -2.13 9.67 6.52
CA TRP A 80 -2.03 8.75 7.65
C TRP A 80 -0.83 7.84 7.42
N SER A 81 0.07 7.77 8.40
CA SER A 81 1.19 6.84 8.38
C SER A 81 1.48 6.36 9.80
N GLN A 82 1.69 5.06 9.95
CA GLN A 82 2.15 4.44 11.20
C GLN A 82 3.10 3.29 10.88
N GLU A 83 4.07 3.10 11.76
CA GLU A 83 5.00 1.97 11.73
C GLU A 83 5.20 1.45 13.16
N VAL A 84 5.23 0.13 13.32
CA VAL A 84 5.56 -0.54 14.57
C VAL A 84 6.68 -1.56 14.36
N PRO A 85 7.54 -1.76 15.37
CA PRO A 85 8.57 -2.80 15.31
C PRO A 85 7.93 -4.20 15.27
N PRO A 86 8.64 -5.24 14.79
CA PRO A 86 8.08 -6.58 14.59
C PRO A 86 7.41 -7.15 15.84
N GLU A 87 8.03 -6.97 17.00
CA GLU A 87 7.56 -7.48 18.29
C GLU A 87 6.30 -6.81 18.83
N ALA A 88 5.90 -5.66 18.27
CA ALA A 88 4.73 -4.89 18.70
C ALA A 88 3.55 -5.00 17.73
N CYS A 89 3.68 -5.83 16.71
CA CYS A 89 2.69 -6.02 15.65
C CYS A 89 1.48 -6.81 16.15
N SER A 90 0.30 -6.19 16.13
CA SER A 90 -0.94 -6.82 16.62
C SER A 90 -2.18 -6.55 15.76
N ALA A 91 -2.17 -5.49 14.95
CA ALA A 91 -3.25 -5.21 14.02
C ALA A 91 -3.27 -6.23 12.88
N THR A 92 -4.45 -6.70 12.49
CA THR A 92 -4.64 -7.62 11.36
C THR A 92 -5.62 -7.02 10.36
N PHE A 93 -5.78 -7.68 9.22
CA PHE A 93 -6.83 -7.35 8.28
C PHE A 93 -8.21 -7.83 8.77
N PRO A 94 -9.33 -7.17 8.39
CA PRO A 94 -9.37 -5.88 7.70
C PRO A 94 -8.84 -4.74 8.59
N LEU A 95 -8.03 -3.84 8.02
CA LEU A 95 -7.43 -2.72 8.75
C LEU A 95 -8.28 -1.46 8.52
N ALA A 96 -8.85 -0.89 9.58
CA ALA A 96 -9.62 0.35 9.45
C ALA A 96 -8.70 1.58 9.28
N TYR A 97 -9.12 2.55 8.47
CA TYR A 97 -8.42 3.83 8.33
C TYR A 97 -8.32 4.54 9.69
N GLY A 98 -7.09 4.84 10.10
CA GLY A 98 -6.80 5.45 11.40
C GLY A 98 -6.72 4.47 12.57
N GLN A 99 -6.86 3.16 12.35
CA GLN A 99 -6.65 2.16 13.38
C GLN A 99 -5.20 2.19 13.89
N ALA A 100 -5.01 2.16 15.20
CA ALA A 100 -3.68 2.02 15.77
C ALA A 100 -3.09 0.64 15.45
N LEU A 101 -1.83 0.60 14.99
CA LEU A 101 -1.13 -0.67 14.70
C LEU A 101 -0.59 -1.39 15.95
N GLY A 102 -0.51 -0.66 17.06
CA GLY A 102 -0.06 -1.15 18.36
C GLY A 102 -0.11 -0.02 19.40
N ALA A 103 0.43 -0.27 20.60
CA ALA A 103 0.37 0.67 21.72
C ALA A 103 0.95 2.07 21.41
N ALA A 104 1.91 2.15 20.48
CA ALA A 104 2.48 3.44 20.05
C ALA A 104 1.47 4.31 19.26
N GLY A 105 0.49 3.69 18.60
CA GLY A 105 -0.62 4.38 17.94
C GLY A 105 -1.79 4.67 18.87
N GLU A 106 -1.88 4.00 20.02
CA GLU A 106 -2.92 4.22 21.02
C GLU A 106 -2.72 5.59 21.69
N GLY A 107 -3.49 6.58 21.25
CA GLY A 107 -3.41 7.97 21.73
C GLY A 107 -2.83 8.95 20.71
N ALA A 108 -2.43 8.49 19.53
CA ALA A 108 -2.21 9.38 18.39
C ALA A 108 -3.53 10.08 18.03
N PRO A 109 -3.49 11.36 17.60
CA PRO A 109 -4.68 12.00 17.07
C PRO A 109 -5.19 11.21 15.85
N PRO A 110 -6.52 11.11 15.67
CA PRO A 110 -7.07 10.44 14.49
C PRO A 110 -6.58 11.15 13.23
N PRO A 111 -6.32 10.41 12.14
CA PRO A 111 -5.92 11.04 10.90
C PRO A 111 -7.04 11.95 10.36
N PRO A 112 -6.72 12.95 9.53
CA PRO A 112 -7.72 13.78 8.88
C PRO A 112 -8.68 12.93 8.03
N PRO A 113 -9.93 13.37 7.84
CA PRO A 113 -10.89 12.66 7.02
C PRO A 113 -10.44 12.63 5.56
N LEU A 114 -10.74 11.52 4.88
CA LEU A 114 -10.49 11.36 3.46
C LEU A 114 -11.49 12.20 2.65
N VAL A 115 -11.00 12.78 1.55
CA VAL A 115 -11.76 13.74 0.74
C VAL A 115 -12.48 13.01 -0.41
N PRO A 116 -13.81 13.16 -0.55
CA PRO A 116 -14.52 12.62 -1.71
C PRO A 116 -13.98 13.18 -3.03
N GLY A 117 -13.79 12.31 -4.03
CA GLY A 117 -13.25 12.62 -5.34
C GLY A 117 -11.72 12.66 -5.42
N GLN A 118 -11.01 12.61 -4.29
CA GLN A 118 -9.55 12.54 -4.25
C GLN A 118 -9.09 11.07 -4.34
N PRO A 119 -8.25 10.70 -5.31
CA PRO A 119 -7.59 9.40 -5.32
C PRO A 119 -6.55 9.30 -4.21
N TYR A 120 -6.46 8.12 -3.61
CA TYR A 120 -5.48 7.78 -2.59
C TYR A 120 -4.81 6.47 -2.95
N MET A 121 -3.52 6.36 -2.63
CA MET A 121 -2.81 5.10 -2.58
C MET A 121 -2.64 4.67 -1.13
N VAL A 122 -2.93 3.40 -0.86
CA VAL A 122 -2.60 2.75 0.40
C VAL A 122 -1.42 1.80 0.19
N HIS A 123 -0.49 1.82 1.13
CA HIS A 123 0.62 0.89 1.24
C HIS A 123 0.56 0.21 2.60
N ILE A 124 0.73 -1.12 2.64
CA ILE A 124 0.81 -1.89 3.88
C ILE A 124 1.99 -2.86 3.82
N ILE A 125 2.74 -2.96 4.91
CA ILE A 125 3.74 -4.01 5.14
C ILE A 125 3.29 -4.83 6.34
N THR A 126 3.42 -6.15 6.25
CA THR A 126 3.11 -7.07 7.35
C THR A 126 4.38 -7.61 8.04
N GLU A 127 4.23 -8.51 9.01
CA GLU A 127 5.37 -9.14 9.70
C GLU A 127 6.31 -9.91 8.75
N GLY A 128 5.76 -10.50 7.69
CA GLY A 128 6.51 -11.19 6.64
C GLY A 128 7.19 -10.24 5.65
N PRO A 129 7.87 -10.77 4.63
CA PRO A 129 8.44 -9.98 3.54
C PRO A 129 7.36 -9.46 2.57
N ASP A 130 6.11 -9.38 3.01
CA ASP A 130 4.95 -9.15 2.16
C ASP A 130 4.56 -7.68 2.22
N PHE A 131 4.34 -7.11 1.03
CA PHE A 131 3.96 -5.73 0.84
C PHE A 131 2.71 -5.68 -0.04
N GLY A 132 1.76 -4.86 0.35
CA GLY A 132 0.55 -4.62 -0.41
C GLY A 132 0.37 -3.17 -0.78
N SER A 133 -0.18 -2.92 -1.96
CA SER A 133 -0.64 -1.58 -2.32
C SER A 133 -1.95 -1.59 -3.09
N GLY A 134 -2.67 -0.47 -3.05
CA GLY A 134 -3.94 -0.33 -3.74
C GLY A 134 -4.33 1.13 -3.93
N LEU A 135 -5.03 1.41 -5.02
CA LEU A 135 -5.58 2.73 -5.31
C LEU A 135 -7.07 2.72 -5.06
N PHE A 136 -7.57 3.81 -4.47
CA PHE A 136 -9.00 3.96 -4.24
C PHE A 136 -9.43 5.43 -4.24
N VAL A 137 -10.72 5.64 -4.43
CA VAL A 137 -11.38 6.94 -4.32
C VAL A 137 -12.72 6.77 -3.61
N ILE A 138 -13.11 7.78 -2.84
CA ILE A 138 -14.46 7.87 -2.29
C ILE A 138 -15.28 8.71 -3.26
N ASP A 139 -16.34 8.18 -3.84
CA ASP A 139 -17.17 8.96 -4.75
C ASP A 139 -18.05 9.98 -4.00
N ALA A 140 -18.75 10.83 -4.76
CA ALA A 140 -19.63 11.86 -4.21
C ALA A 140 -20.80 11.29 -3.38
N GLN A 141 -21.09 10.00 -3.50
CA GLN A 141 -22.11 9.28 -2.73
C GLN A 141 -21.53 8.60 -1.47
N GLY A 142 -20.23 8.78 -1.21
CA GLY A 142 -19.54 8.17 -0.08
C GLY A 142 -19.28 6.68 -0.25
N GLN A 143 -19.30 6.17 -1.49
CA GLN A 143 -18.94 4.79 -1.82
C GLN A 143 -17.45 4.71 -2.13
N VAL A 144 -16.81 3.63 -1.70
CA VAL A 144 -15.41 3.37 -2.00
C VAL A 144 -15.31 2.65 -3.35
N LYS A 145 -14.45 3.16 -4.24
CA LYS A 145 -14.12 2.54 -5.52
C LYS A 145 -12.62 2.25 -5.54
N ASN A 146 -12.26 1.02 -5.86
CA ASN A 146 -10.88 0.65 -6.14
C ASN A 146 -10.58 1.02 -7.59
N LEU A 147 -9.39 1.55 -7.83
CA LEU A 147 -8.94 2.03 -9.13
C LEU A 147 -7.79 1.16 -9.61
N ASP A 148 -7.74 0.92 -10.92
CA ASP A 148 -6.51 0.55 -11.60
C ASP A 148 -5.65 1.81 -11.82
N SER A 149 -4.33 1.66 -11.95
CA SER A 149 -3.41 2.78 -12.21
C SER A 149 -3.78 3.58 -13.47
N ALA A 150 -4.41 2.93 -14.45
CA ALA A 150 -4.90 3.55 -15.68
C ALA A 150 -6.17 4.39 -15.51
N GLU A 151 -6.85 4.27 -14.37
CA GLU A 151 -8.09 4.98 -14.06
C GLU A 151 -7.86 6.25 -13.22
N LEU A 152 -6.60 6.60 -12.95
CA LEU A 152 -6.27 7.86 -12.32
C LEU A 152 -6.74 9.01 -13.22
N PRO A 153 -7.49 10.00 -12.68
CA PRO A 153 -7.99 11.11 -13.47
C PRO A 153 -6.82 11.89 -14.04
N SER A 154 -6.81 12.07 -15.36
CA SER A 154 -5.89 13.01 -15.98
C SER A 154 -6.25 14.43 -15.58
N ALA A 155 -5.25 15.27 -15.32
CA ALA A 155 -5.46 16.69 -15.18
C ALA A 155 -6.20 17.17 -16.43
N PRO A 156 -7.18 18.09 -16.29
CA PRO A 156 -7.72 18.75 -17.47
C PRO A 156 -6.54 19.39 -18.19
N ILE A 157 -6.33 19.00 -19.46
CA ILE A 157 -5.42 19.70 -20.35
C ILE A 157 -5.95 21.12 -20.38
N SER A 158 -5.35 22.02 -19.60
CA SER A 158 -5.50 23.45 -19.85
C SER A 158 -4.94 23.61 -21.25
N GLU A 159 -5.83 23.65 -22.25
CA GLU A 159 -5.52 24.23 -23.54
C GLU A 159 -4.85 25.56 -23.21
N ALA A 160 -3.55 25.60 -23.47
CA ALA A 160 -2.79 26.83 -23.42
C ALA A 160 -3.51 27.75 -24.41
N SER A 161 -4.36 28.62 -23.89
CA SER A 161 -5.01 29.66 -24.65
C SER A 161 -3.90 30.48 -25.28
N GLU A 162 -3.67 30.25 -26.57
CA GLU A 162 -3.14 31.25 -27.48
C GLU A 162 -3.87 32.57 -27.19
N ALA A 163 -3.16 33.54 -26.62
CA ALA A 163 -3.50 34.97 -26.73
C ALA A 163 -2.39 35.85 -26.17
N ARG A 164 -1.36 36.10 -26.98
CA ARG A 164 -0.88 37.42 -27.45
C ARG A 164 0.62 37.49 -27.63
#